data_AF-A0A6G3BF72-F1
#
_entry.id   AF-A0A6G3BF72-F1
#
_cell.length_a   1.000
_cell.length_b   1.000
_cell.length_c   1.000
_cell.angle_alpha   90.00
_cell.angle_beta   90.00
_cell.angle_gamma   90.00
#
_symmetry.space_group_name_H-M   'P 1'
#
loop_
_entity.id
_entity.type
_entity.pdbx_description
1 polymer ?
#
loop_
_entity_poly.entity_id
_entity_poly.type
_entity_poly.pdbx_seq_one_letter_code
_entity_poly.pdbx_strand_id
1 'polypeptide(L)'
;MRIVLLPEDPVFMTRFLEMEEPLLHSLYYLHLDYLPLNQAETIRRAYEGWGAIQAAMPKFLSWHTPTAFELAAPRRESEGYHLHSPEGKQLISLYGVEVSVENISDLTACLALLEGAENELGGPLAGALQEIREPRERDLVDNFRRVLRALQIPAPPALLTALRHAAPAGPEREISLNDAQHAEYVAYRDNFCFALSTGDRFMYTMHRSLYL
;
A
#
# COMPACT_ATOMS: atom_id res chain seq x y z
N MET A 1 16.28 7.72 0.53
CA MET A 1 14.88 7.94 0.12
C MET A 1 14.66 7.37 -1.28
N ARG A 2 13.46 6.86 -1.57
CA ARG A 2 13.02 6.44 -2.90
C ARG A 2 11.59 6.93 -3.14
N ILE A 3 11.19 7.11 -4.39
CA ILE A 3 9.80 7.45 -4.75
C ILE A 3 9.04 6.16 -5.05
N VAL A 4 7.88 6.01 -4.42
CA VAL A 4 6.88 4.98 -4.73
C VAL A 4 5.68 5.67 -5.37
N LEU A 5 5.15 5.12 -6.46
CA LEU A 5 3.92 5.64 -7.07
C LEU A 5 2.71 4.95 -6.45
N LEU A 6 1.87 5.70 -5.75
CA LEU A 6 0.66 5.16 -5.12
C LEU A 6 -0.57 5.54 -5.94
N PRO A 7 -1.33 4.56 -6.45
CA PRO A 7 -2.59 4.86 -7.13
C PRO A 7 -3.67 5.33 -6.15
N GLU A 8 -4.56 6.19 -6.63
CA GLU A 8 -5.88 6.44 -6.02
C GLU A 8 -6.80 5.24 -6.21
N ASP A 9 -6.39 4.11 -5.64
CA ASP A 9 -7.00 2.80 -5.85
C ASP A 9 -7.57 2.28 -4.52
N PRO A 10 -8.90 2.06 -4.44
CA PRO A 10 -9.53 1.55 -3.23
C PRO A 10 -9.05 0.14 -2.83
N VAL A 11 -8.62 -0.69 -3.79
CA VAL A 11 -8.14 -2.05 -3.48
C VAL A 11 -6.83 -1.99 -2.71
N PHE A 12 -5.87 -1.19 -3.18
CA PHE A 12 -4.63 -0.97 -2.46
C PHE A 12 -4.85 -0.30 -1.10
N MET A 13 -5.66 0.76 -1.04
CA MET A 13 -5.93 1.47 0.21
C MET A 13 -6.52 0.55 1.27
N THR A 14 -7.51 -0.26 0.89
CA THR A 14 -8.12 -1.24 1.81
C THR A 14 -7.07 -2.22 2.34
N ARG A 15 -6.26 -2.80 1.45
CA ARG A 15 -5.21 -3.77 1.85
C ARG A 15 -4.12 -3.13 2.70
N PHE A 16 -3.73 -1.90 2.40
CA PHE A 16 -2.72 -1.16 3.14
C PHE A 16 -3.19 -0.90 4.59
N LEU A 17 -4.45 -0.51 4.78
CA LEU A 17 -5.05 -0.30 6.10
C LEU A 17 -5.29 -1.60 6.85
N GLU A 18 -5.68 -2.67 6.15
CA GLU A 18 -5.79 -4.01 6.74
C GLU A 18 -4.44 -4.58 7.20
N MET A 19 -3.31 -3.94 6.89
CA MET A 19 -2.01 -4.30 7.46
C MET A 19 -1.78 -3.68 8.84
N GLU A 20 -2.41 -2.55 9.15
CA GLU A 20 -2.25 -1.85 10.42
C GLU A 20 -3.04 -2.53 11.54
N GLU A 21 -4.35 -2.28 11.61
CA GLU A 21 -5.15 -2.60 12.79
C GLU A 21 -5.13 -4.09 13.15
N PRO A 22 -5.40 -5.04 12.23
CA PRO A 22 -5.45 -6.43 12.65
C PRO A 22 -4.06 -7.00 12.92
N LEU A 23 -3.01 -6.59 12.20
CA LEU A 23 -1.69 -7.22 12.26
C LEU A 23 -0.68 -6.40 13.04
N LEU A 24 -0.17 -5.30 12.47
CA LEU A 24 0.94 -4.58 13.07
C LEU A 24 0.57 -3.91 14.40
N HIS A 25 -0.63 -3.34 14.50
CA HIS A 25 -1.11 -2.73 15.73
C HIS A 25 -1.27 -3.77 16.84
N SER A 26 -1.92 -4.91 16.56
CA SER A 26 -2.06 -6.02 17.52
C SER A 26 -0.70 -6.53 17.99
N LEU A 27 0.22 -6.79 17.07
CA LEU A 27 1.57 -7.25 17.42
C LEU A 27 2.31 -6.23 18.30
N TYR A 28 2.20 -4.94 17.98
CA TYR A 28 2.91 -3.87 18.68
C TYR A 28 2.35 -3.59 20.07
N TYR A 29 1.02 -3.48 20.22
CA TYR A 29 0.42 -3.05 21.48
C TYR A 29 -0.02 -4.20 22.39
N LEU A 30 -0.29 -5.39 21.84
CA LEU A 30 -0.86 -6.51 22.61
C LEU A 30 0.14 -7.64 22.85
N HIS A 31 1.08 -7.86 21.93
CA HIS A 31 1.96 -9.03 22.01
C HIS A 31 3.45 -8.72 22.24
N LEU A 32 3.88 -7.48 22.01
CA LEU A 32 5.30 -7.10 21.98
C LEU A 32 6.08 -7.51 23.24
N ASP A 33 5.47 -7.36 24.42
CA ASP A 33 6.09 -7.67 25.72
C ASP A 33 6.30 -9.18 25.96
N TYR A 34 5.62 -10.04 25.20
CA TYR A 34 5.72 -11.50 25.30
C TYR A 34 6.69 -12.09 24.27
N LEU A 35 7.24 -11.25 23.38
CA LEU A 35 8.14 -11.69 22.32
C LEU A 35 9.61 -11.60 22.75
N PRO A 36 10.48 -12.49 22.23
CA PRO A 36 11.92 -12.33 22.30
C PRO A 36 12.35 -10.94 21.82
N LEU A 37 13.36 -10.35 22.50
CA LEU A 37 13.79 -8.97 22.27
C LEU A 37 14.07 -8.65 20.79
N ASN A 38 14.73 -9.55 20.08
CA ASN A 38 15.04 -9.38 18.66
C ASN A 38 13.77 -9.33 17.80
N GLN A 39 12.77 -10.18 18.08
CA GLN A 39 11.48 -10.17 17.36
C GLN A 39 10.69 -8.89 17.67
N ALA A 40 10.65 -8.49 18.95
CA ALA A 40 10.01 -7.26 19.38
C ALA A 40 10.64 -6.02 18.73
N GLU A 41 11.97 -5.94 18.64
CA GLU A 41 12.65 -4.84 17.95
C GLU A 41 12.31 -4.79 16.45
N THR A 42 12.28 -5.94 15.77
CA THR A 42 11.88 -6.00 14.36
C THR A 42 10.45 -5.52 14.14
N ILE A 43 9.49 -5.95 14.98
CA ILE A 43 8.09 -5.52 14.90
C ILE A 43 7.95 -4.03 15.19
N ARG A 44 8.67 -3.50 16.20
CA ARG A 44 8.66 -2.08 16.54
C ARG A 44 9.08 -1.21 15.37
N ARG A 45 10.24 -1.52 14.76
CA ARG A 45 10.76 -0.78 13.60
C ARG A 45 9.82 -0.87 12.41
N ALA A 46 9.20 -2.03 12.18
CA ALA A 46 8.22 -2.20 11.11
C ALA A 46 6.95 -1.37 11.33
N TYR A 47 6.43 -1.30 12.56
CA TYR A 47 5.26 -0.46 12.87
C TYR A 47 5.57 1.03 12.69
N GLU A 48 6.72 1.49 13.17
CA GLU A 48 7.20 2.87 12.98
C GLU A 48 7.43 3.19 11.49
N GLY A 49 8.08 2.29 10.76
CA GLY A 49 8.34 2.41 9.33
C GLY A 49 7.05 2.46 8.50
N TRP A 50 6.05 1.65 8.88
CA TRP A 50 4.71 1.71 8.29
C TRP A 50 4.03 3.06 8.53
N GLY A 51 4.01 3.53 9.78
CA GLY A 51 3.42 4.83 10.13
C GLY A 51 4.11 5.99 9.41
N ALA A 52 5.43 5.94 9.23
CA ALA A 52 6.16 6.93 8.46
C ALA A 52 5.79 6.92 6.96
N ILE A 53 5.55 5.74 6.37
CA ILE A 53 5.05 5.64 4.98
C ILE A 53 3.64 6.22 4.88
N GLN A 54 2.75 5.88 5.81
CA GLN A 54 1.39 6.41 5.84
C GLN A 54 1.37 7.93 6.00
N ALA A 55 2.20 8.48 6.90
CA ALA A 55 2.32 9.92 7.12
C ALA A 55 2.86 10.68 5.90
N ALA A 56 3.62 10.01 5.02
CA ALA A 56 4.11 10.59 3.77
C ALA A 56 3.05 10.57 2.65
N MET A 57 1.97 9.78 2.80
CA MET A 57 0.91 9.72 1.79
C MET A 57 0.10 11.04 1.76
N PRO A 58 -0.42 11.43 0.58
CA PRO A 58 -1.38 12.51 0.49
C PRO A 58 -2.58 12.28 1.43
N LYS A 59 -3.02 13.32 2.15
CA LYS A 59 -4.04 13.18 3.21
C LYS A 59 -5.40 12.69 2.72
N PHE A 60 -5.80 13.00 1.50
CA PHE A 60 -7.04 12.45 0.92
C PHE A 60 -6.92 10.97 0.55
N LEU A 61 -5.71 10.40 0.53
CA LEU A 61 -5.46 8.96 0.49
C LEU A 61 -5.32 8.35 1.89
N SER A 62 -5.11 9.14 2.95
CA SER A 62 -5.10 8.64 4.32
C SER A 62 -6.54 8.55 4.84
N TRP A 63 -7.17 7.37 4.70
CA TRP A 63 -8.50 7.11 5.24
C TRP A 63 -8.42 6.78 6.73
N HIS A 64 -7.99 7.74 7.55
CA HIS A 64 -8.22 7.62 8.98
C HIS A 64 -9.69 7.96 9.24
N THR A 65 -10.42 6.91 9.63
CA THR A 65 -11.77 6.91 10.21
C THR A 65 -12.94 7.01 9.22
N PRO A 66 -13.56 5.87 8.81
CA PRO A 66 -14.91 5.91 8.29
C PRO A 66 -15.87 6.13 9.46
N THR A 67 -16.15 7.39 9.84
CA THR A 67 -17.48 7.65 10.41
C THR A 67 -18.48 7.43 9.29
N ALA A 68 -19.40 6.48 9.47
CA ALA A 68 -20.40 6.03 8.50
C ALA A 68 -21.27 7.14 7.85
N PHE A 69 -21.11 8.40 8.26
CA PHE A 69 -21.76 9.59 7.74
C PHE A 69 -21.01 10.30 6.60
N GLU A 70 -19.71 10.03 6.37
CA GLU A 70 -18.95 10.70 5.29
C GLU A 70 -19.09 10.02 3.92
N LEU A 71 -19.64 8.80 3.88
CA LEU A 71 -19.99 8.09 2.63
C LEU A 71 -21.14 8.76 1.87
N ALA A 72 -21.85 9.73 2.49
CA ALA A 72 -22.98 10.44 1.90
C ALA A 72 -22.62 11.85 1.38
N ALA A 73 -21.41 12.35 1.60
CA ALA A 73 -20.96 13.56 0.93
C ALA A 73 -20.51 13.17 -0.49
N PRO A 74 -21.02 13.79 -1.57
CA PRO A 74 -20.43 13.61 -2.88
C PRO A 74 -18.95 13.95 -2.71
N ARG A 75 -18.05 13.00 -3.07
CA ARG A 75 -16.60 13.19 -3.06
C ARG A 75 -16.35 14.61 -3.56
N ARG A 76 -15.98 15.52 -2.65
CA ARG A 76 -15.68 16.90 -3.03
C ARG A 76 -14.70 16.79 -4.18
N GLU A 77 -15.01 17.47 -5.29
CA GLU A 77 -14.12 17.63 -6.45
C GLU A 77 -12.67 17.52 -5.98
N SER A 78 -12.03 16.42 -6.38
CA SER A 78 -10.89 15.84 -5.70
C SER A 78 -9.83 16.89 -5.40
N GLU A 79 -9.33 16.94 -4.16
CA GLU A 79 -8.13 17.73 -3.81
C GLU A 79 -6.87 17.25 -4.55
N GLY A 80 -6.98 16.19 -5.37
CA GLY A 80 -5.93 15.69 -6.25
C GLY A 80 -5.93 16.33 -7.65
N TYR A 81 -5.08 15.80 -8.51
CA TYR A 81 -5.02 16.14 -9.94
C TYR A 81 -5.65 15.01 -10.77
N HIS A 82 -6.10 15.33 -11.98
CA HIS A 82 -6.60 14.38 -12.95
C HIS A 82 -5.49 13.98 -13.93
N LEU A 83 -5.33 12.67 -14.11
CA LEU A 83 -4.40 12.07 -15.06
C LEU A 83 -5.15 11.61 -16.30
N HIS A 84 -4.63 11.90 -17.49
CA HIS A 84 -5.26 11.52 -18.76
C HIS A 84 -4.30 10.73 -19.66
N SER A 85 -4.86 9.82 -20.44
CA SER A 85 -4.17 9.15 -21.53
C SER A 85 -3.85 10.13 -22.67
N PRO A 86 -3.01 9.73 -23.65
CA PRO A 86 -2.74 10.53 -24.84
C PRO A 86 -4.00 10.90 -25.62
N GLU A 87 -5.02 10.03 -25.57
CA GLU A 87 -6.33 10.22 -26.21
C GLU A 87 -7.31 11.05 -25.37
N GLY A 88 -6.88 11.56 -24.21
CA GLY A 88 -7.72 12.37 -23.31
C GLY A 88 -8.67 11.58 -22.43
N LYS A 89 -8.46 10.26 -22.28
CA LYS A 89 -9.25 9.44 -21.37
C LYS A 89 -8.73 9.60 -19.94
N GLN A 90 -9.62 9.85 -18.98
CA GLN A 90 -9.25 9.89 -17.58
C GLN A 90 -8.72 8.53 -17.09
N LEU A 91 -7.58 8.57 -16.42
CA LEU A 91 -6.86 7.48 -15.78
C LEU A 91 -6.98 7.58 -14.26
N ILE A 92 -6.62 6.50 -13.55
CA ILE A 92 -6.45 6.55 -12.09
C ILE A 92 -5.15 7.33 -11.79
N SER A 93 -5.25 8.40 -11.01
CA SER A 93 -4.10 9.23 -10.64
C SER A 93 -3.09 8.46 -9.79
N LEU A 94 -1.80 8.81 -9.94
CA LEU A 94 -0.66 8.16 -9.29
C LEU A 94 0.17 9.20 -8.52
N TYR A 95 0.27 9.05 -7.21
CA TYR A 95 0.96 10.02 -6.38
C TYR A 95 2.37 9.53 -6.04
N GLY A 96 3.39 10.32 -6.37
CA GLY A 96 4.75 10.07 -5.94
C GLY A 96 4.90 10.33 -4.45
N VAL A 97 5.19 9.28 -3.69
CA VAL A 97 5.43 9.35 -2.25
C VAL A 97 6.88 9.03 -1.97
N GLU A 98 7.56 9.94 -1.28
CA GLU A 98 8.92 9.73 -0.80
C GLU A 98 8.91 8.80 0.41
N VAL A 99 9.61 7.69 0.29
CA VAL A 99 9.69 6.65 1.30
C VAL A 99 11.16 6.35 1.64
N SER A 100 11.46 6.19 2.93
CA SER A 100 12.79 5.72 3.33
C SER A 100 13.04 4.30 2.88
N VAL A 101 14.25 4.04 2.37
CA VAL A 101 14.68 2.68 2.03
C VAL A 101 14.75 1.82 3.29
N GLU A 102 15.08 2.42 4.44
CA GLU A 102 15.11 1.76 5.74
C GLU A 102 13.72 1.29 6.16
N ASN A 103 12.68 2.14 6.04
CA ASN A 103 11.30 1.74 6.36
C ASN A 103 10.84 0.51 5.56
N ILE A 104 11.20 0.44 4.27
CA ILE A 104 10.89 -0.72 3.43
C ILE A 104 11.68 -1.95 3.87
N SER A 105 12.95 -1.75 4.25
CA SER A 105 13.80 -2.82 4.77
C SER A 105 13.25 -3.38 6.09
N ASP A 106 12.80 -2.52 7.00
CA ASP A 106 12.21 -2.93 8.28
C ASP A 106 10.92 -3.72 8.07
N LEU A 107 10.05 -3.27 7.16
CA LEU A 107 8.85 -4.01 6.75
C LEU A 107 9.20 -5.37 6.12
N THR A 108 10.27 -5.43 5.33
CA THR A 108 10.73 -6.68 4.71
C THR A 108 11.24 -7.67 5.76
N ALA A 109 12.02 -7.19 6.74
CA ALA A 109 12.52 -8.00 7.84
C ALA A 109 11.37 -8.53 8.71
N CYS A 110 10.37 -7.69 8.98
CA CYS A 110 9.17 -8.11 9.71
C CYS A 110 8.37 -9.14 8.93
N LEU A 111 8.15 -8.95 7.62
CA LEU A 111 7.48 -9.97 6.81
C LEU A 111 8.19 -11.32 6.88
N ALA A 112 9.51 -11.35 6.71
CA ALA A 112 10.28 -12.60 6.78
C ALA A 112 10.18 -13.27 8.17
N LEU A 113 10.14 -12.48 9.24
CA LEU A 113 9.91 -12.96 10.60
C LEU A 113 8.51 -13.59 10.75
N LEU A 114 7.47 -12.95 10.20
CA LEU A 114 6.10 -13.46 10.27
C LEU A 114 5.92 -14.73 9.42
N GLU A 115 6.50 -14.77 8.22
CA GLU A 115 6.51 -15.96 7.35
C GLU A 115 7.24 -17.13 8.03
N GLY A 116 8.33 -16.86 8.76
CA GLY A 116 8.99 -17.85 9.59
C GLY A 116 8.05 -18.41 10.66
N ALA A 117 7.37 -17.53 11.39
CA ALA A 117 6.43 -17.91 12.44
C ALA A 117 5.21 -18.69 11.93
N GLU A 118 4.73 -18.46 10.70
CA GLU A 118 3.66 -19.27 10.09
C GLU A 118 4.06 -20.74 9.90
N ASN A 119 5.35 -21.00 9.74
CA ASN A 119 5.90 -22.35 9.53
C ASN A 119 6.37 -23.00 10.85
N GLU A 120 6.39 -22.26 11.96
CA GLU A 120 6.82 -22.75 13.27
C GLU A 120 5.66 -23.40 14.04
N LEU A 121 5.88 -24.60 14.55
CA LEU A 121 4.94 -25.32 15.41
C LEU A 121 5.17 -24.95 16.89
N GLY A 122 4.77 -23.74 17.29
CA GLY A 122 4.63 -23.38 18.72
C GLY A 122 5.58 -22.32 19.30
N GLY A 123 5.95 -21.29 18.53
CA GLY A 123 6.66 -20.10 19.04
C GLY A 123 5.73 -19.01 19.60
N PRO A 124 6.22 -18.08 20.45
CA PRO A 124 5.42 -16.95 20.96
C PRO A 124 4.78 -16.11 19.85
N LEU A 125 5.52 -15.86 18.76
CA LEU A 125 5.01 -15.12 17.60
C LEU A 125 3.99 -15.94 16.79
N ALA A 126 4.17 -17.25 16.67
CA ALA A 126 3.20 -18.13 16.02
C ALA A 126 1.87 -18.14 16.81
N GLY A 127 1.94 -18.18 18.14
CA GLY A 127 0.79 -18.06 19.04
C GLY A 127 0.07 -16.72 18.88
N ALA A 128 0.82 -15.60 18.91
CA ALA A 128 0.25 -14.27 18.66
C ALA A 128 -0.43 -14.17 17.29
N LEU A 129 0.19 -14.71 16.23
CA LEU A 129 -0.42 -14.75 14.90
C LEU A 129 -1.71 -15.58 14.86
N GLN A 130 -1.77 -16.68 15.61
CA GLN A 130 -2.99 -17.47 15.72
C GLN A 130 -4.10 -16.70 16.43
N GLU A 131 -3.82 -16.10 17.59
CA GLU A 131 -4.79 -15.28 18.35
C GLU A 131 -5.34 -14.12 17.51
N ILE A 132 -4.48 -13.47 16.73
CA ILE A 132 -4.87 -12.40 15.80
C ILE A 132 -5.81 -12.91 14.68
N ARG A 133 -5.65 -14.16 14.22
CA ARG A 133 -6.44 -14.76 13.12
C ARG A 133 -7.82 -15.26 13.56
N GLU A 134 -7.92 -15.77 14.78
CA GLU A 134 -9.10 -16.45 15.33
C GLU A 134 -10.44 -15.69 15.21
N PRO A 135 -10.50 -14.35 15.08
CA PRO A 135 -11.75 -13.65 14.83
C PRO A 135 -12.31 -13.76 13.39
N ARG A 136 -11.46 -13.99 12.35
CA ARG A 136 -11.87 -13.82 10.93
C ARG A 136 -11.15 -14.71 9.90
N GLU A 137 -10.26 -15.62 10.29
CA GLU A 137 -9.43 -16.44 9.36
C GLU A 137 -8.84 -15.62 8.20
N ARG A 138 -8.25 -14.46 8.54
CA ARG A 138 -7.66 -13.56 7.54
C ARG A 138 -6.25 -14.00 7.19
N ASP A 139 -5.93 -14.00 5.91
CA ASP A 139 -4.56 -14.17 5.42
C ASP A 139 -3.76 -12.86 5.53
N LEU A 140 -3.49 -12.45 6.77
CA LEU A 140 -2.87 -11.17 7.09
C LEU A 140 -1.40 -11.10 6.65
N VAL A 141 -0.67 -12.20 6.74
CA VAL A 141 0.74 -12.26 6.33
C VAL A 141 0.84 -12.22 4.80
N ASP A 142 -0.05 -12.89 4.07
CA ASP A 142 -0.11 -12.74 2.62
C ASP A 142 -0.58 -11.34 2.19
N ASN A 143 -1.50 -10.71 2.93
CA ASN A 143 -1.86 -9.33 2.68
C ASN A 143 -0.66 -8.37 2.88
N PHE A 144 0.13 -8.57 3.94
CA PHE A 144 1.38 -7.83 4.14
C PHE A 144 2.33 -8.05 2.95
N ARG A 145 2.57 -9.31 2.56
CA ARG A 145 3.39 -9.67 1.39
C ARG A 145 2.95 -8.94 0.12
N ARG A 146 1.65 -8.93 -0.17
CA ARG A 146 1.05 -8.22 -1.32
C ARG A 146 1.33 -6.73 -1.30
N VAL A 147 1.03 -6.08 -0.18
CA VAL A 147 1.23 -4.64 -0.01
C VAL A 147 2.71 -4.28 -0.15
N LEU A 148 3.60 -5.05 0.49
CA LEU A 148 5.04 -4.81 0.40
C LEU A 148 5.57 -4.98 -1.02
N ARG A 149 5.11 -6.02 -1.75
CA ARG A 149 5.44 -6.20 -3.17
C ARG A 149 5.02 -5.00 -4.01
N ALA A 150 3.80 -4.48 -3.79
CA ALA A 150 3.31 -3.30 -4.49
C ALA A 150 4.16 -2.05 -4.19
N LEU A 151 4.52 -1.83 -2.92
CA LEU A 151 5.39 -0.73 -2.50
C LEU A 151 6.81 -0.84 -3.08
N GLN A 152 7.27 -2.05 -3.41
CA GLN A 152 8.59 -2.33 -3.97
C GLN A 152 8.67 -2.23 -5.49
N ILE A 153 7.55 -2.01 -6.20
CA ILE A 153 7.56 -1.84 -7.65
C ILE A 153 8.34 -0.56 -7.99
N PRO A 154 9.41 -0.65 -8.82
CA PRO A 154 10.18 0.51 -9.23
C PRO A 154 9.29 1.52 -9.96
N ALA A 155 9.39 2.79 -9.56
CA ALA A 155 8.68 3.87 -10.23
C ALA A 155 9.31 4.14 -11.62
N PRO A 156 8.53 4.05 -12.72
CA PRO A 156 9.07 4.21 -14.06
C PRO A 156 9.58 5.65 -14.32
N PRO A 157 10.75 5.85 -14.95
CA PRO A 157 11.37 7.17 -15.03
C PRO A 157 10.59 8.21 -15.85
N ALA A 158 9.99 7.83 -16.99
CA ALA A 158 9.25 8.78 -17.82
C ALA A 158 7.95 9.19 -17.12
N LEU A 159 7.28 8.24 -16.47
CA LEU A 159 6.09 8.47 -15.67
C LEU A 159 6.39 9.36 -14.46
N LEU A 160 7.47 9.09 -13.72
CA LEU A 160 7.93 9.98 -12.63
C LEU A 160 8.19 11.41 -13.11
N THR A 161 8.80 11.55 -14.28
CA THR A 161 9.08 12.86 -14.87
C THR A 161 7.78 13.62 -15.18
N ALA A 162 6.78 12.93 -15.72
CA ALA A 162 5.45 13.50 -15.97
C ALA A 162 4.77 13.95 -14.68
N LEU A 163 4.93 13.16 -13.61
CA LEU A 163 4.25 13.36 -12.33
C LEU A 163 5.00 14.30 -11.38
N ARG A 164 6.17 14.81 -11.75
CA ARG A 164 6.99 15.66 -10.88
C ARG A 164 6.29 16.97 -10.49
N HIS A 165 5.47 17.51 -11.39
CA HIS A 165 4.68 18.72 -11.17
C HIS A 165 3.24 18.43 -10.72
N ALA A 166 2.87 17.13 -10.73
CA ALA A 166 1.64 16.62 -10.18
C ALA A 166 1.72 16.67 -8.66
N ALA A 167 1.08 17.66 -8.06
CA ALA A 167 0.86 17.63 -6.63
C ALA A 167 -0.62 17.87 -6.35
N PRO A 168 -1.18 17.29 -5.28
CA PRO A 168 -2.54 17.62 -4.84
C PRO A 168 -2.75 19.14 -4.64
N ALA A 169 -1.70 19.86 -4.25
CA ALA A 169 -1.68 21.32 -4.16
C ALA A 169 -0.73 21.98 -5.20
N GLY A 170 -0.38 21.25 -6.26
CA GLY A 170 0.49 21.73 -7.33
C GLY A 170 -0.19 22.74 -8.26
N PRO A 171 0.57 23.44 -9.12
CA PRO A 171 -0.01 24.37 -10.09
C PRO A 171 -0.85 23.65 -11.16
N GLU A 172 -0.57 22.38 -11.43
CA GLU A 172 -1.19 21.59 -12.48
C GLU A 172 -2.19 20.58 -11.89
N ARG A 173 -3.46 20.76 -12.24
CA ARG A 173 -4.56 19.85 -11.86
C ARG A 173 -4.94 18.88 -12.96
N GLU A 174 -4.41 19.06 -14.16
CA GLU A 174 -4.74 18.29 -15.36
C GLU A 174 -3.43 17.88 -16.01
N ILE A 175 -3.14 16.58 -16.06
CA ILE A 175 -1.90 16.04 -16.59
C ILE A 175 -2.23 15.04 -17.68
N SER A 176 -1.80 15.33 -18.90
CA SER A 176 -1.95 14.43 -20.04
C SER A 176 -0.62 13.73 -20.32
N LEU A 177 -0.65 12.40 -20.31
CA LEU A 177 0.51 11.58 -20.65
C LEU A 177 0.74 11.57 -22.16
N ASN A 178 1.99 11.54 -22.59
CA ASN A 178 2.36 11.15 -23.95
C ASN A 178 2.42 9.62 -24.08
N ASP A 179 2.58 9.11 -25.30
CA ASP A 179 2.57 7.66 -25.58
C ASP A 179 3.59 6.85 -24.77
N ALA A 180 4.81 7.39 -24.59
CA ALA A 180 5.85 6.72 -23.82
C ALA A 180 5.52 6.64 -22.33
N GLN A 181 5.01 7.74 -21.76
CA GLN A 181 4.57 7.79 -20.36
C GLN A 181 3.34 6.92 -20.12
N HIS A 182 2.42 6.88 -21.09
CA HIS A 182 1.23 6.04 -21.03
C HIS A 182 1.58 4.54 -21.11
N ALA A 183 2.55 4.16 -21.93
CA ALA A 183 3.07 2.79 -21.96
C ALA A 183 3.67 2.38 -20.60
N GLU A 184 4.46 3.26 -19.97
CA GLU A 184 4.97 3.03 -18.61
C GLU A 184 3.84 2.95 -17.57
N TYR A 185 2.82 3.80 -17.67
CA TYR A 185 1.63 3.75 -16.81
C TYR A 185 0.91 2.41 -16.92
N VAL A 186 0.67 1.92 -18.14
CA VAL A 186 0.00 0.64 -18.38
C VAL A 186 0.79 -0.52 -17.79
N ALA A 187 2.10 -0.54 -18.00
CA ALA A 187 2.98 -1.57 -17.45
C ALA A 187 3.04 -1.50 -15.90
N TYR A 188 3.15 -0.29 -15.34
CA TYR A 188 3.17 -0.08 -13.90
C TYR A 188 1.88 -0.56 -13.24
N ARG A 189 0.74 -0.16 -13.79
CA ARG A 189 -0.59 -0.61 -13.36
C ARG A 189 -0.68 -2.13 -13.36
N ASP A 190 -0.32 -2.77 -14.46
CA ASP A 190 -0.48 -4.23 -14.59
C ASP A 190 0.39 -4.97 -13.56
N ASN A 191 1.63 -4.50 -13.32
CA ASN A 191 2.50 -5.01 -12.25
C ASN A 191 1.90 -4.78 -10.86
N PHE A 192 1.30 -3.62 -10.63
CA PHE A 192 0.68 -3.25 -9.37
C PHE A 192 -0.55 -4.12 -9.06
N CYS A 193 -1.43 -4.31 -10.04
CA CYS A 193 -2.57 -5.21 -9.93
C CYS A 193 -2.13 -6.66 -9.67
N PHE A 194 -1.06 -7.10 -10.35
CA PHE A 194 -0.51 -8.43 -10.16
C PHE A 194 0.06 -8.62 -8.74
N ALA A 195 0.79 -7.63 -8.21
CA ALA A 195 1.35 -7.67 -6.86
C ALA A 195 0.27 -7.85 -5.78
N LEU A 196 -0.87 -7.16 -5.91
CA LEU A 196 -1.99 -7.25 -4.96
C LEU A 196 -2.88 -8.49 -5.15
N SER A 197 -2.76 -9.17 -6.30
CA SER A 197 -3.59 -10.33 -6.62
C SER A 197 -2.88 -11.68 -6.43
N THR A 198 -1.55 -11.69 -6.19
CA THR A 198 -0.73 -12.91 -5.95
C THR A 198 -1.02 -14.08 -6.89
N GLY A 199 -1.24 -13.79 -8.18
CA GLY A 199 -1.51 -14.82 -9.19
C GLY A 199 -2.95 -15.35 -9.21
N ASP A 200 -3.85 -14.87 -8.35
CA ASP A 200 -5.28 -15.08 -8.51
C ASP A 200 -5.78 -14.29 -9.74
N ARG A 201 -6.11 -15.03 -10.80
CA ARG A 201 -6.55 -14.46 -12.08
C ARG A 201 -7.87 -13.70 -11.96
N PHE A 202 -8.78 -14.15 -11.11
CA PHE A 202 -10.06 -13.50 -10.91
C PHE A 202 -9.86 -12.16 -10.19
N MET A 203 -9.12 -12.16 -9.07
CA MET A 203 -8.78 -10.94 -8.34
C MET A 203 -8.03 -9.94 -9.22
N TYR A 204 -7.06 -10.42 -10.01
CA TYR A 204 -6.35 -9.58 -10.97
C TYR A 204 -7.28 -8.94 -11.99
N THR A 205 -8.20 -9.72 -12.56
CA THR A 205 -9.13 -9.24 -13.60
C THR A 205 -10.11 -8.22 -13.03
N MET A 206 -10.65 -8.49 -11.83
CA MET A 206 -11.52 -7.56 -11.12
C MET A 206 -10.80 -6.26 -10.76
N HIS A 207 -9.59 -6.34 -10.22
CA HIS A 207 -8.81 -5.16 -9.86
C HIS A 207 -8.43 -4.34 -11.09
N ARG A 208 -7.93 -4.98 -12.14
CA ARG A 208 -7.57 -4.32 -13.40
C ARG A 208 -8.76 -3.64 -14.08
N SER A 209 -9.98 -4.15 -13.88
CA SER A 209 -11.19 -3.54 -14.46
C SER A 209 -11.45 -2.11 -13.97
N LEU A 210 -10.92 -1.71 -12.81
CA LEU A 210 -11.01 -0.34 -12.30
C LEU A 210 -10.22 0.67 -13.15
N TYR A 211 -9.28 0.19 -13.95
CA TYR A 211 -8.39 0.99 -14.78
C TYR A 211 -8.73 0.92 -16.28
N LEU A 212 -9.85 0.29 -16.63
CA LEU A 212 -10.38 0.17 -17.99
C LEU A 212 -11.52 1.16 -18.23
#